data_AF-A0A645J0K2-F1
#
_entry.id   AF-A0A645J0K2-F1
#
_cell.length_a   1.000
_cell.length_b   1.000
_cell.length_c   1.000
_cell.angle_alpha   90.00
_cell.angle_beta   90.00
_cell.angle_gamma   90.00
#
_symmetry.space_group_name_H-M   'P 1'
#
loop_
_entity.id
_entity.type
_entity.pdbx_description
1 polymer ?
#
loop_
_entity_poly.entity_id
_entity_poly.type
_entity_poly.pdbx_seq_one_letter_code
_entity_poly.pdbx_strand_id
1 'polypeptide(L)' 'MIVAGDHAKNDMAGDEEDSWKSAFEAEGYEVECVLNGLGQYKGIQEMIVRHAGETIAQ' A
#
# COMPACT_ATOMS: atom_id res chain seq x y z
N MET A 1 -1.19 2.26 -1.77
CA MET A 1 -1.36 3.74 -1.68
C MET A 1 -0.04 4.39 -1.28
N ILE A 2 0.12 5.71 -1.41
CA ILE A 2 1.35 6.41 -1.00
C ILE A 2 1.68 6.19 0.49
N VAL A 3 0.66 6.21 1.34
CA VAL A 3 0.77 5.86 2.78
C VAL A 3 -0.02 4.58 3.08
N ALA A 4 0.39 3.83 4.09
CA ALA A 4 -0.40 2.75 4.68
C ALA A 4 -1.37 3.34 5.73
N GLY A 5 -2.37 4.06 5.23
CA GLY A 5 -3.40 4.72 6.02
C GLY A 5 -4.58 3.81 6.36
N ASP A 6 -5.74 4.40 6.59
CA ASP A 6 -6.96 3.71 7.07
C ASP A 6 -7.34 2.49 6.21
N HIS A 7 -7.47 2.68 4.90
CA HIS A 7 -7.77 1.59 3.95
C HIS A 7 -6.74 0.44 3.98
N ALA A 8 -5.47 0.72 4.25
CA ALA A 8 -4.47 -0.34 4.34
C ALA A 8 -4.59 -1.12 5.65
N LYS A 9 -5.02 -0.45 6.73
CA LYS A 9 -5.12 -1.03 8.08
C LYS A 9 -6.41 -1.80 8.29
N ASN A 10 -7.52 -1.31 7.76
CA ASN A 10 -8.85 -1.88 8.01
C ASN A 10 -9.28 -2.74 6.82
N ASP A 11 -9.44 -2.13 5.65
CA ASP A 11 -9.98 -2.83 4.48
C ASP A 11 -9.04 -3.94 3.96
N MET A 12 -7.72 -3.72 4.01
CA MET A 12 -6.75 -4.70 3.50
C MET A 12 -6.25 -5.66 4.58
N ALA A 13 -5.87 -5.15 5.75
CA ALA A 13 -5.17 -5.92 6.79
C ALA A 13 -5.93 -6.00 8.13
N GLY A 14 -7.20 -5.58 8.14
CA GLY A 14 -8.03 -5.63 9.33
C GLY A 14 -8.34 -7.06 9.76
N ASP A 15 -8.93 -7.20 10.94
CA ASP A 15 -9.40 -8.47 11.47
C ASP A 15 -10.92 -8.67 11.26
N GLU A 16 -11.59 -7.71 10.60
CA GLU A 16 -13.00 -7.83 10.22
C GLU A 16 -13.17 -8.79 9.04
N GLU A 17 -14.33 -9.46 8.94
CA GLU A 17 -14.59 -10.51 7.94
C GLU A 17 -14.53 -10.01 6.49
N ASP A 18 -14.80 -8.72 6.26
CA ASP A 18 -14.79 -8.08 4.95
C ASP A 18 -13.42 -7.53 4.55
N SER A 19 -12.41 -7.65 5.42
CA SER A 19 -11.04 -7.30 5.05
C SER A 19 -10.46 -8.31 4.06
N TRP A 20 -9.51 -7.86 3.24
CA TRP A 20 -8.86 -8.75 2.27
C TRP A 20 -8.07 -9.86 2.95
N LYS A 21 -7.39 -9.56 4.07
CA LYS A 21 -6.70 -10.55 4.89
C LYS A 21 -7.64 -11.68 5.29
N SER A 22 -8.77 -11.35 5.93
CA SER A 22 -9.76 -12.34 6.37
C SER A 22 -10.32 -13.15 5.20
N ALA A 23 -10.60 -12.50 4.06
CA ALA A 23 -11.08 -13.19 2.86
C ALA A 23 -10.06 -14.20 2.31
N PHE A 24 -8.76 -13.86 2.28
CA PHE A 24 -7.72 -14.78 1.83
C PHE A 24 -7.45 -15.91 2.83
N GLU A 25 -7.44 -15.62 4.14
CA GLU A 25 -7.29 -16.65 5.18
C GLU A 25 -8.47 -17.65 5.16
N ALA A 26 -9.70 -17.18 4.90
CA ALA A 26 -10.89 -18.03 4.79
C ALA A 26 -10.82 -19.01 3.60
N GLU A 27 -10.15 -18.64 2.51
CA GLU A 27 -9.86 -19.52 1.37
C GLU A 27 -8.67 -20.46 1.62
N GLY A 28 -8.06 -20.41 2.81
CA GLY A 28 -7.00 -21.32 3.26
C GLY A 28 -5.58 -20.88 2.86
N TYR A 29 -5.39 -19.62 2.46
CA TYR A 29 -4.06 -19.07 2.18
C TYR A 29 -3.35 -18.63 3.46
N GLU A 30 -2.02 -18.75 3.48
CA GLU A 30 -1.18 -18.04 4.45
C GLU A 30 -0.99 -16.60 3.96
N VAL A 31 -1.31 -15.63 4.82
CA VAL A 31 -1.35 -14.21 4.46
C VAL A 31 -0.37 -13.41 5.31
N GLU A 32 0.51 -12.66 4.65
CA GLU A 32 1.39 -11.68 5.28
C GLU A 32 1.03 -10.27 4.78
N CYS A 33 0.56 -9.40 5.68
CA CYS A 33 0.25 -8.02 5.35
C CYS A 33 1.48 -7.12 5.52
N VAL A 34 1.98 -6.56 4.42
CA VAL A 34 3.07 -5.57 4.44
C VAL A 34 2.49 -4.15 4.51
N LEU A 35 2.43 -3.59 5.72
CA LEU A 35 1.89 -2.24 5.97
C LEU A 35 2.89 -1.11 5.68
N ASN A 36 3.52 -1.16 4.52
CA ASN A 36 4.42 -0.11 4.02
C ASN A 36 3.73 0.69 2.91
N GLY A 37 3.65 2.00 3.10
CA GLY A 37 3.17 2.90 2.06
C GLY A 37 4.18 2.98 0.91
N LEU A 38 3.71 3.16 -0.33
CA LEU A 38 4.59 3.29 -1.50
C LEU A 38 5.63 4.42 -1.34
N GLY A 39 5.29 5.48 -0.60
CA GLY A 39 6.19 6.59 -0.31
C GLY A 39 7.40 6.23 0.56
N GLN A 40 7.44 5.04 1.16
CA GLN A 40 8.60 4.57 1.93
C GLN A 40 9.67 3.90 1.05
N TYR A 41 9.33 3.55 -0.20
CA TYR A 41 10.27 2.90 -1.11
C TYR A 41 11.07 3.93 -1.90
N LYS A 42 12.40 3.86 -1.80
CA LYS A 42 13.32 4.81 -2.45
C LYS A 42 13.07 4.95 -3.96
N GLY A 43 12.86 3.85 -4.68
CA GLY A 43 12.58 3.90 -6.13
C GLY A 43 11.28 4.64 -6.48
N ILE A 44 10.26 4.59 -5.60
CA ILE A 44 9.01 5.34 -5.79
C ILE A 44 9.24 6.83 -5.48
N GLN A 45 9.99 7.15 -4.43
CA GLN A 45 10.37 8.53 -4.12
C GLN A 45 11.12 9.17 -5.29
N GLU A 46 12.11 8.47 -5.86
CA GLU A 46 12.88 8.91 -7.03
C GLU A 46 11.97 9.15 -8.24
N MET A 47 10.99 8.27 -8.47
CA MET A 47 10.01 8.44 -9.54
C MET A 47 9.16 9.70 -9.37
N ILE A 48 8.67 9.96 -8.14
CA ILE A 48 7.86 11.16 -7.85
C ILE A 48 8.69 12.43 -8.02
N VAL A 49 9.92 12.46 -7.50
CA VAL A 49 10.84 13.60 -7.65
C VAL A 49 11.16 13.86 -9.13
N ARG A 50 11.41 12.80 -9.91
CA ARG A 50 11.66 12.92 -11.35
C ARG A 50 10.46 13.55 -12.07
N HIS A 51 9.24 13.06 -11.86
CA HIS A 51 8.05 13.63 -12.50
C HIS A 51 7.81 15.09 -12.08
N ALA A 52 8.05 15.44 -10.82
CA ALA A 52 7.97 16.82 -10.37
C ALA A 52 9.00 17.72 -11.08
N GLY A 53 10.25 17.25 -11.22
CA GLY A 53 11.30 17.94 -11.96
C GLY A 53 10.97 18.12 -13.45
N GLU A 54 10.46 17.09 -14.10
CA GLU A 54 9.98 17.14 -15.50
C GLU A 54 8.82 18.13 -15.69
N THR A 55 7.98 18.32 -14.67
CA THR A 55 6.85 19.27 -14.71
C THR A 55 7.34 20.72 -14.54
N ILE A 56 8.34 20.96 -13.69
CA ILE A 56 8.94 22.28 -13.47
C ILE A 56 9.75 22.76 -14.69
N ALA A 57 10.32 21.83 -15.45
CA ALA A 57 11.15 22.13 -16.63
C ALA A 57 10.34 22.44 -17.92
N GLN A 58 9.00 22.34 -17.87
CA GLN A 58 8.08 22.74 -18.95
C GLN A 58 7.80 24.25 -18.89
#